data_AF-A0A926MUS2-F1
#
_entry.id   AF-A0A926MUS2-F1
#
_cell.length_a   1.000
_cell.length_b   1.000
_cell.length_c   1.000
_cell.angle_alpha   90.00
_cell.angle_beta   90.00
_cell.angle_gamma   90.00
#
_symmetry.space_group_name_H-M   'P 1'
#
loop_
_entity.id
_entity.type
_entity.pdbx_description
1 polymer ?
#
loop_
_entity_poly.entity_id
_entity_poly.type
_entity_poly.pdbx_seq_one_letter_code
_entity_poly.pdbx_strand_id
1 'polypeptide(L)'
;MTPNLDIKPDIKVSIKQTFGIDTGMEVEAFSKKNEYVPEIDKNYKFDKDTTLAIISGFAFNKRVLIQGYHGTGKSTHIEQIAARLNWPCVRVNLDSHVSRIDLIGKDAIVLKDGKQITQFNEGILPWSIQNPVALVFDEYDAGRPDVMFVIQRVLEAEGNFTLLDKNKVLKQNKFFRLFATSNTVGLGDTTGLYHGTQQINQGQMDRWNIVSTLNYLSLDKEMEIVLAKNKSFNNQKGKEIISNMIKVASLSRKGFVAGDISTVMSPRTVLHWAENSEIFKDTGYAFRVTFLNKCDEVEKNIIAEYYQRCFGEELPESLANVQI
;
A
#
# COMPACT_ATOMS: atom_id res chain seq x y z
N MET A 1 20.07 3.01 19.02
CA MET A 1 18.72 3.36 19.54
C MET A 1 18.14 4.37 18.58
N THR A 2 16.93 4.13 18.09
CA THR A 2 16.20 5.11 17.28
C THR A 2 15.87 6.30 18.18
N PRO A 3 16.31 7.53 17.86
CA PRO A 3 16.10 8.68 18.74
C PRO A 3 14.61 8.99 18.89
N ASN A 4 14.22 9.54 20.04
CA ASN A 4 12.86 10.08 20.20
C ASN A 4 12.74 11.37 19.40
N LEU A 5 11.67 11.48 18.65
CA LEU A 5 11.28 12.64 17.86
C LEU A 5 10.56 13.63 18.80
N ASP A 6 11.31 14.55 19.39
CA ASP A 6 10.76 15.64 20.22
C ASP A 6 10.20 16.77 19.34
N ILE A 7 9.15 16.45 18.58
CA ILE A 7 8.50 17.38 17.63
C ILE A 7 6.98 17.35 17.82
N LYS A 8 6.32 18.43 17.40
CA LYS A 8 4.86 18.55 17.39
C LYS A 8 4.42 19.27 16.11
N PRO A 9 3.24 18.95 15.55
CA PRO A 9 2.68 19.73 14.46
C PRO A 9 2.57 21.20 14.85
N ASP A 10 2.98 22.08 13.96
CA ASP A 10 3.10 23.53 14.18
C ASP A 10 2.35 24.37 13.14
N ILE A 11 1.76 23.71 12.13
CA ILE A 11 0.94 24.35 11.10
C ILE A 11 -0.36 23.58 10.88
N LYS A 12 -1.32 24.24 10.22
CA LYS A 12 -2.51 23.60 9.64
C LYS A 12 -2.47 23.72 8.14
N VAL A 13 -2.93 22.69 7.44
CA VAL A 13 -3.04 22.67 5.98
C VAL A 13 -4.48 22.44 5.54
N SER A 14 -4.89 23.18 4.51
CA SER A 14 -6.22 23.04 3.90
C SER A 14 -6.27 21.80 3.02
N ILE A 15 -7.26 20.93 3.25
CA ILE A 15 -7.43 19.71 2.45
C ILE A 15 -7.71 20.03 0.97
N LYS A 16 -8.46 21.10 0.72
CA LYS A 16 -8.75 21.59 -0.63
C LYS A 16 -7.49 22.02 -1.37
N GLN A 17 -6.61 22.79 -0.73
CA GLN A 17 -5.39 23.28 -1.37
C GLN A 17 -4.35 22.17 -1.55
N THR A 18 -4.21 21.28 -0.56
CA THR A 18 -3.16 20.26 -0.54
C THR A 18 -3.50 19.03 -1.37
N PHE A 19 -4.76 18.58 -1.37
CA PHE A 19 -5.19 17.34 -2.00
C PHE A 19 -6.18 17.55 -3.16
N GLY A 20 -6.62 18.79 -3.41
CA GLY A 20 -7.60 19.10 -4.47
C GLY A 20 -9.02 18.63 -4.16
N ILE A 21 -9.32 18.32 -2.90
CA ILE A 21 -10.63 17.79 -2.48
C ILE A 21 -11.46 18.91 -1.86
N ASP A 22 -12.59 19.23 -2.49
CA ASP A 22 -13.44 20.35 -2.08
C ASP A 22 -14.12 20.08 -0.73
N THR A 23 -13.48 20.54 0.35
CA THR A 23 -13.96 20.48 1.73
C THR A 23 -13.42 21.70 2.50
N GLY A 24 -14.13 22.11 3.54
CA GLY A 24 -13.66 23.12 4.50
C GLY A 24 -12.73 22.57 5.59
N MET A 25 -12.27 21.32 5.46
CA MET A 25 -11.45 20.67 6.48
C MET A 25 -10.01 21.19 6.46
N GLU A 26 -9.43 21.27 7.65
CA GLU A 26 -8.00 21.50 7.87
C GLU A 26 -7.43 20.37 8.73
N VAL A 27 -6.15 20.07 8.56
CA VAL A 27 -5.44 19.05 9.35
C VAL A 27 -4.11 19.62 9.86
N GLU A 28 -3.72 19.21 11.05
CA GLU A 28 -2.40 19.52 11.62
C GLU A 28 -1.28 18.91 10.74
N ALA A 29 -0.18 19.62 10.60
CA ALA A 29 0.99 19.21 9.83
C ALA A 29 2.27 19.79 10.44
N PHE A 30 3.42 19.31 9.96
CA PHE A 30 4.74 19.81 10.36
C PHE A 30 5.27 20.78 9.29
N SER A 31 5.85 21.90 9.71
CA SER A 31 6.45 22.87 8.79
C SER A 31 7.76 22.36 8.16
N LYS A 32 8.44 21.42 8.83
CA LYS A 32 9.74 20.86 8.41
C LYS A 32 9.65 19.35 8.25
N LYS A 33 10.22 18.83 7.16
CA LYS A 33 10.43 17.40 6.96
C LYS A 33 11.63 16.87 7.77
N ASN A 34 11.58 15.60 8.15
CA ASN A 34 12.71 14.85 8.71
C ASN A 34 12.96 13.57 7.88
N GLU A 35 13.91 12.74 8.31
CA GLU A 35 14.30 11.51 7.60
C GLU A 35 13.20 10.43 7.50
N TYR A 36 12.18 10.50 8.37
CA TYR A 36 11.06 9.57 8.39
C TYR A 36 9.87 10.06 7.55
N VAL A 37 9.93 11.26 6.98
CA VAL A 37 8.87 11.77 6.09
C VAL A 37 9.07 11.15 4.70
N PRO A 38 8.06 10.48 4.11
CA PRO A 38 8.18 9.93 2.77
C PRO A 38 8.41 11.01 1.71
N GLU A 39 9.04 10.62 0.60
CA GLU A 39 9.25 11.53 -0.52
C GLU A 39 7.95 11.85 -1.27
N ILE A 40 7.85 13.09 -1.76
CA ILE A 40 6.67 13.59 -2.47
C ILE A 40 6.69 13.12 -3.93
N ASP A 41 5.72 12.30 -4.33
CA ASP A 41 5.39 12.07 -5.74
C ASP A 41 4.44 13.18 -6.20
N LYS A 42 4.96 14.15 -6.96
CA LYS A 42 4.18 15.29 -7.49
C LYS A 42 3.10 14.88 -8.49
N ASN A 43 3.24 13.69 -9.09
CA ASN A 43 2.30 13.16 -10.06
C ASN A 43 1.23 12.27 -9.42
N TYR A 44 1.27 12.09 -8.09
CA TYR A 44 0.30 11.25 -7.39
C TYR A 44 -1.12 11.81 -7.51
N LYS A 45 -2.07 10.92 -7.77
CA LYS A 45 -3.49 11.24 -7.89
C LYS A 45 -4.24 10.67 -6.69
N PHE A 46 -4.87 11.56 -5.93
CA PHE A 46 -5.61 11.20 -4.73
C PHE A 46 -7.04 10.75 -5.09
N ASP A 47 -7.38 9.52 -4.73
CA ASP A 47 -8.77 9.09 -4.62
C ASP A 47 -9.48 9.80 -3.44
N LYS A 48 -10.63 10.42 -3.71
CA LYS A 48 -11.31 11.32 -2.77
C LYS A 48 -11.68 10.61 -1.47
N ASP A 49 -12.40 9.49 -1.57
CA ASP A 49 -13.00 8.84 -0.41
C ASP A 49 -11.92 8.23 0.48
N THR A 50 -10.94 7.56 -0.14
CA THR A 50 -9.78 7.01 0.57
C THR A 50 -8.94 8.12 1.23
N THR A 51 -8.79 9.27 0.58
CA THR A 51 -8.05 10.41 1.15
C THR A 51 -8.75 10.97 2.38
N LEU A 52 -10.07 11.15 2.34
CA LEU A 52 -10.84 11.63 3.50
C LEU A 52 -10.81 10.64 4.67
N ALA A 53 -10.84 9.33 4.39
CA ALA A 53 -10.67 8.29 5.41
C ALA A 53 -9.30 8.40 6.11
N ILE A 54 -8.20 8.50 5.33
CA ILE A 54 -6.85 8.62 5.89
C ILE A 54 -6.65 9.95 6.64
N ILE A 55 -7.16 11.06 6.10
CA ILE A 55 -7.13 12.36 6.78
C ILE A 55 -7.86 12.30 8.12
N SER A 56 -8.98 11.57 8.21
CA SER A 56 -9.67 11.36 9.49
C SER A 56 -8.78 10.64 10.51
N GLY A 57 -7.91 9.74 10.04
CA GLY A 57 -6.83 9.17 10.83
C GLY A 57 -5.89 10.25 11.36
N PHE A 58 -5.29 11.06 10.48
CA PHE A 58 -4.35 12.13 10.87
C PHE A 58 -4.97 13.22 11.75
N ALA A 59 -6.19 13.68 11.46
CA ALA A 59 -6.84 14.76 12.17
C ALA A 59 -7.40 14.33 13.53
N PHE A 60 -7.94 13.11 13.63
CA PHE A 60 -8.74 12.68 14.80
C PHE A 60 -8.23 11.40 15.45
N ASN A 61 -7.03 10.94 15.08
CA ASN A 61 -6.43 9.68 15.55
C ASN A 61 -7.37 8.47 15.36
N LYS A 62 -8.14 8.45 14.26
CA LYS A 62 -8.93 7.28 13.88
C LYS A 62 -8.00 6.17 13.38
N ARG A 63 -8.28 4.93 13.77
CA ARG A 63 -7.62 3.74 13.23
C ARG A 63 -8.22 3.45 11.87
N VAL A 64 -7.40 3.48 10.82
CA VAL A 64 -7.88 3.36 9.43
C VAL A 64 -7.26 2.13 8.76
N LEU A 65 -8.11 1.22 8.28
CA LEU A 65 -7.73 0.09 7.43
C LEU A 65 -8.11 0.40 5.98
N ILE A 66 -7.16 0.22 5.06
CA ILE A 66 -7.40 0.34 3.62
C ILE A 66 -7.33 -1.04 3.00
N GLN A 67 -8.44 -1.51 2.45
CA GLN A 67 -8.49 -2.78 1.75
C GLN A 67 -8.62 -2.58 0.24
N GLY A 68 -8.28 -3.60 -0.53
CA GLY A 68 -8.49 -3.63 -1.98
C GLY A 68 -7.46 -4.48 -2.68
N TYR A 69 -7.61 -4.64 -4.00
CA TYR A 69 -6.72 -5.48 -4.79
C TYR A 69 -5.24 -5.06 -4.70
N HIS A 70 -4.34 -5.99 -4.99
CA HIS A 70 -2.90 -5.68 -5.06
C HIS A 70 -2.59 -4.65 -6.15
N GLY A 71 -1.52 -3.89 -5.94
CA GLY A 71 -1.03 -2.93 -6.93
C GLY A 71 -1.92 -1.70 -7.18
N THR A 72 -2.94 -1.46 -6.35
CA THR A 72 -3.81 -0.26 -6.42
C THR A 72 -3.23 0.96 -5.70
N GLY A 73 -2.12 0.81 -4.96
CA GLY A 73 -1.41 1.91 -4.33
C GLY A 73 -1.83 2.25 -2.89
N LYS A 74 -2.48 1.33 -2.16
CA LYS A 74 -2.98 1.52 -0.79
C LYS A 74 -1.95 2.13 0.18
N SER A 75 -0.79 1.50 0.32
CA SER A 75 0.27 1.95 1.24
C SER A 75 0.89 3.25 0.78
N THR A 76 1.13 3.38 -0.53
CA THR A 76 1.61 4.63 -1.15
C THR A 76 0.63 5.79 -0.95
N HIS A 77 -0.68 5.52 -0.89
CA HIS A 77 -1.69 6.55 -0.63
C HIS A 77 -1.52 7.16 0.76
N ILE A 78 -1.30 6.32 1.78
CA ILE A 78 -1.01 6.78 3.15
C ILE A 78 0.31 7.55 3.16
N GLU A 79 1.37 7.00 2.56
CA GLU A 79 2.69 7.64 2.49
C GLU A 79 2.62 9.01 1.80
N GLN A 80 1.86 9.15 0.71
CA GLN A 80 1.72 10.42 0.00
C GLN A 80 0.91 11.45 0.78
N ILE A 81 -0.08 11.03 1.58
CA ILE A 81 -0.74 11.94 2.52
C ILE A 81 0.24 12.37 3.61
N ALA A 82 0.96 11.43 4.24
CA ALA A 82 1.96 11.73 5.25
C ALA A 82 3.03 12.70 4.71
N ALA A 83 3.51 12.49 3.48
CA ALA A 83 4.46 13.35 2.80
C ALA A 83 3.94 14.79 2.63
N ARG A 84 2.66 14.97 2.26
CA ARG A 84 2.06 16.32 2.15
C ARG A 84 1.86 17.01 3.49
N LEU A 85 1.72 16.24 4.57
CA LEU A 85 1.61 16.75 5.94
C LEU A 85 2.97 16.90 6.64
N ASN A 86 4.07 16.54 5.97
CA ASN A 86 5.39 16.33 6.59
C ASN A 86 5.33 15.45 7.85
N TRP A 87 4.39 14.52 7.90
CA TRP A 87 4.21 13.64 9.05
C TRP A 87 5.19 12.47 8.94
N PRO A 88 6.04 12.22 9.95
CA PRO A 88 6.88 11.02 9.99
C PRO A 88 6.05 9.76 9.76
N CYS A 89 6.45 8.89 8.84
CA CYS A 89 5.68 7.71 8.47
C CYS A 89 6.59 6.48 8.44
N VAL A 90 6.26 5.48 9.25
CA VAL A 90 6.97 4.21 9.28
C VAL A 90 6.03 3.12 8.79
N ARG A 91 6.50 2.35 7.81
CA ARG A 91 5.78 1.20 7.27
C ARG A 91 6.44 -0.09 7.72
N VAL A 92 5.65 -1.02 8.22
CA VAL A 92 6.05 -2.37 8.60
C VAL A 92 5.24 -3.34 7.77
N ASN A 93 5.90 -4.12 6.92
CA ASN A 93 5.22 -5.17 6.15
C ASN A 93 5.02 -6.40 7.03
N LEU A 94 3.78 -6.81 7.25
CA LEU A 94 3.45 -8.00 8.05
C LEU A 94 3.54 -9.26 7.20
N ASP A 95 4.75 -9.56 6.71
CA ASP A 95 5.02 -10.84 6.09
C ASP A 95 5.32 -11.93 7.15
N SER A 96 5.52 -13.17 6.70
CA SER A 96 5.81 -14.31 7.58
C SER A 96 7.10 -14.17 8.41
N HIS A 97 7.96 -13.19 8.13
CA HIS A 97 9.24 -13.00 8.83
C HIS A 97 9.13 -12.04 10.02
N VAL A 98 8.19 -11.09 10.03
CA VAL A 98 8.04 -10.18 11.16
C VAL A 98 7.58 -10.96 12.39
N SER A 99 8.40 -10.91 13.43
CA SER A 99 8.12 -11.58 14.70
C SER A 99 7.61 -10.59 15.75
N ARG A 100 7.01 -11.13 16.83
CA ARG A 100 6.70 -10.35 18.02
C ARG A 100 7.92 -9.61 18.58
N ILE A 101 9.12 -10.18 18.44
CA ILE A 101 10.37 -9.58 18.92
C ILE A 101 10.74 -8.33 18.11
N ASP A 102 10.55 -8.36 16.79
CA ASP A 102 10.82 -7.18 15.94
C ASP A 102 9.84 -6.04 16.23
N LEU A 103 8.58 -6.42 16.52
CA LEU A 103 7.53 -5.46 16.82
C LEU A 103 7.68 -4.84 18.21
N ILE A 104 7.91 -5.65 19.25
CA ILE A 104 7.96 -5.21 20.66
C ILE A 104 9.38 -4.84 21.10
N GLY A 105 10.39 -5.59 20.67
CA GLY A 105 11.76 -5.47 21.14
C GLY A 105 12.25 -6.71 21.88
N LYS A 106 13.54 -6.69 22.22
CA LYS A 106 14.23 -7.75 22.97
C LYS A 106 15.22 -7.17 23.95
N ASP A 107 15.54 -7.94 24.96
CA ASP A 107 16.72 -7.69 25.77
C ASP A 107 17.99 -7.98 24.95
N ALA A 108 18.93 -7.05 24.99
CA ALA A 108 20.22 -7.15 24.34
C ALA A 108 21.32 -6.90 25.38
N ILE A 109 22.41 -7.66 25.29
CA ILE A 109 23.60 -7.39 26.08
C ILE A 109 24.37 -6.29 25.36
N VAL A 110 24.55 -5.16 26.03
CA VAL A 110 25.38 -4.06 25.52
C VAL A 110 26.54 -3.81 26.49
N LEU A 111 27.69 -3.41 25.94
CA LEU A 111 28.83 -2.98 26.73
C LEU A 111 28.66 -1.51 27.07
N LYS A 112 28.58 -1.19 28.35
CA LYS A 112 28.59 0.18 28.87
C LYS A 112 29.70 0.29 29.92
N ASP A 113 30.64 1.20 29.69
CA ASP A 113 31.81 1.41 30.56
C ASP A 113 32.59 0.10 30.83
N GLY A 114 32.76 -0.74 29.79
CA GLY A 114 33.45 -2.02 29.88
C GLY A 114 32.67 -3.15 30.58
N LYS A 115 31.46 -2.89 31.07
CA LYS A 115 30.60 -3.88 31.73
C LYS A 115 29.49 -4.36 30.79
N GLN A 116 29.24 -5.67 30.79
CA GLN A 116 28.08 -6.25 30.12
C GLN A 116 26.82 -5.92 30.92
N ILE A 117 25.96 -5.10 30.36
CA ILE A 117 24.65 -4.78 30.93
C ILE A 117 23.55 -5.30 30.01
N THR A 118 22.48 -5.81 30.59
CA THR A 118 21.28 -6.17 29.82
C THR A 118 20.44 -4.91 29.65
N GLN A 119 20.22 -4.49 28.41
CA GLN A 119 19.38 -3.36 28.07
C GLN A 119 18.25 -3.82 27.16
N PHE A 120 17.02 -3.40 27.46
CA PHE A 120 15.91 -3.60 26.53
C PHE A 120 16.06 -2.67 25.33
N ASN A 121 16.13 -3.24 24.14
CA ASN A 121 16.06 -2.50 22.89
C ASN A 121 14.61 -2.52 22.40
N GLU A 122 13.96 -1.35 22.43
CA GLU A 122 12.57 -1.20 22.01
C GLU A 122 12.42 -1.54 20.52
N GLY A 123 11.40 -2.34 20.21
CA GLY A 123 10.99 -2.62 18.84
C GLY A 123 10.22 -1.46 18.24
N ILE A 124 9.80 -1.62 16.98
CA ILE A 124 9.22 -0.51 16.24
C ILE A 124 7.91 0.00 16.84
N LEU A 125 7.07 -0.88 17.39
CA LEU A 125 5.76 -0.49 17.92
C LEU A 125 5.86 0.35 19.20
N PRO A 126 6.58 -0.07 20.26
CA PRO A 126 6.84 0.79 21.42
C PRO A 126 7.44 2.13 21.07
N TRP A 127 8.41 2.16 20.15
CA TRP A 127 9.01 3.41 19.71
C TRP A 127 7.96 4.28 19.02
N SER A 128 7.20 3.75 18.06
CA SER A 128 6.20 4.52 17.32
C SER A 128 5.09 5.06 18.24
N ILE A 129 4.59 4.27 19.20
CA ILE A 129 3.56 4.69 20.15
C ILE A 129 4.00 5.92 20.94
N GLN A 130 5.28 6.03 21.29
CA GLN A 130 5.83 7.14 22.07
C GLN A 130 6.17 8.38 21.22
N ASN A 131 6.12 8.26 19.88
CA ASN A 131 6.58 9.29 18.96
C ASN A 131 5.44 9.86 18.08
N PRO A 132 5.58 11.11 17.58
CA PRO A 132 4.63 11.76 16.69
C PRO A 132 4.72 11.23 15.25
N VAL A 133 4.42 9.94 15.07
CA VAL A 133 4.62 9.19 13.82
C VAL A 133 3.35 8.47 13.39
N ALA A 134 3.16 8.33 12.08
CA ALA A 134 2.19 7.44 11.48
C ALA A 134 2.83 6.05 11.28
N LEU A 135 2.31 5.04 12.00
CA LEU A 135 2.69 3.65 11.78
C LEU A 135 1.70 3.02 10.81
N VAL A 136 2.23 2.37 9.76
CA VAL A 136 1.46 1.66 8.75
C VAL A 136 1.80 0.18 8.81
N PHE A 137 0.82 -0.65 9.17
CA PHE A 137 0.92 -2.10 9.02
C PHE A 137 0.47 -2.50 7.62
N ASP A 138 1.43 -2.81 6.77
CA ASP A 138 1.15 -3.25 5.41
C ASP A 138 0.91 -4.76 5.39
N GLU A 139 0.02 -5.23 4.49
CA GLU A 139 -0.37 -6.64 4.41
C GLU A 139 -0.88 -7.18 5.76
N TYR A 140 -1.77 -6.43 6.42
CA TYR A 140 -2.29 -6.72 7.74
C TYR A 140 -2.87 -8.14 7.87
N ASP A 141 -3.51 -8.61 6.80
CA ASP A 141 -4.05 -9.97 6.69
C ASP A 141 -2.98 -11.05 6.61
N ALA A 142 -1.72 -10.76 6.26
CA ALA A 142 -0.62 -11.73 6.25
C ALA A 142 0.09 -11.89 7.61
N GLY A 143 -0.28 -11.08 8.60
CA GLY A 143 0.35 -11.08 9.92
C GLY A 143 0.18 -12.40 10.68
N ARG A 144 1.27 -12.86 11.32
CA ARG A 144 1.26 -14.05 12.18
C ARG A 144 0.33 -13.86 13.40
N PRO A 145 -0.34 -14.91 13.91
CA PRO A 145 -1.32 -14.75 14.98
C PRO A 145 -0.76 -14.08 16.24
N ASP A 146 0.48 -14.43 16.65
CA ASP A 146 1.16 -13.85 17.81
C ASP A 146 1.48 -12.36 17.66
N VAL A 147 1.77 -11.92 16.43
CA VAL A 147 1.95 -10.50 16.06
C VAL A 147 0.61 -9.78 16.05
N MET A 148 -0.44 -10.41 15.51
CA MET A 148 -1.78 -9.84 15.45
C MET A 148 -2.36 -9.59 16.84
N PHE A 149 -2.13 -10.48 17.81
CA PHE A 149 -2.51 -10.26 19.21
C PHE A 149 -1.88 -8.99 19.79
N VAL A 150 -0.64 -8.66 19.43
CA VAL A 150 0.02 -7.43 19.86
C VAL A 150 -0.66 -6.21 19.25
N ILE A 151 -0.93 -6.23 17.94
CA ILE A 151 -1.55 -5.10 17.23
C ILE A 151 -2.97 -4.86 17.74
N GLN A 152 -3.74 -5.93 17.98
CA GLN A 152 -5.09 -5.84 18.53
C GLN A 152 -5.11 -5.06 19.85
N ARG A 153 -4.17 -5.33 20.78
CA ARG A 153 -4.04 -4.60 22.05
C ARG A 153 -3.86 -3.09 21.86
N VAL A 154 -3.17 -2.67 20.79
CA VAL A 154 -2.99 -1.25 20.46
C VAL A 154 -4.27 -0.62 19.90
N LEU A 155 -5.09 -1.43 19.21
CA LEU A 155 -6.38 -0.99 18.70
C LEU A 155 -7.45 -0.88 19.80
N GLU A 156 -7.44 -1.74 20.82
CA GLU A 156 -8.37 -1.64 21.97
C GLU A 156 -7.94 -0.60 23.01
N ALA A 157 -6.65 -0.33 23.14
CA ALA A 157 -6.17 0.63 24.10
C ALA A 157 -6.47 2.08 23.68
N GLU A 158 -7.32 2.75 24.45
CA GLU A 158 -7.48 4.21 24.38
C GLU A 158 -6.25 4.92 24.98
N GLY A 159 -5.12 4.82 24.29
CA GLY A 159 -3.94 5.66 24.54
C GLY A 159 -2.86 5.10 25.46
N ASN A 160 -2.96 3.87 25.98
CA ASN A 160 -1.91 3.26 26.81
C ASN A 160 -1.58 1.82 26.38
N PHE A 161 -0.32 1.55 26.06
CA PHE A 161 0.15 0.21 25.68
C PHE A 161 0.99 -0.42 26.79
N THR A 162 0.51 -1.51 27.36
CA THR A 162 1.21 -2.20 28.45
C THR A 162 2.14 -3.29 27.92
N LEU A 163 3.43 -3.12 28.17
CA LEU A 163 4.48 -4.12 28.00
C LEU A 163 4.51 -5.03 29.23
N LEU A 164 3.76 -6.14 29.17
CA LEU A 164 3.63 -7.09 30.28
C LEU A 164 5.00 -7.63 30.74
N ASP A 165 5.85 -8.01 29.79
CA ASP A 165 7.18 -8.58 30.06
C ASP A 165 8.13 -7.59 30.77
N LYS A 166 7.76 -6.30 30.80
CA LYS A 166 8.54 -5.22 31.42
C LYS A 166 7.81 -4.52 32.55
N ASN A 167 6.58 -4.91 32.87
CA ASN A 167 5.70 -4.19 33.80
C ASN A 167 5.68 -2.67 33.54
N LYS A 168 5.72 -2.27 32.27
CA LYS A 168 5.81 -0.87 31.84
C LYS A 168 4.56 -0.49 31.05
N VAL A 169 3.93 0.61 31.41
CA VAL A 169 2.84 1.21 30.62
C VAL A 169 3.42 2.34 29.77
N LEU A 170 3.29 2.22 28.46
CA LEU A 170 3.68 3.25 27.51
C LEU A 170 2.48 4.15 27.24
N LYS A 171 2.65 5.44 27.48
CA LYS A 171 1.66 6.44 27.10
C LYS A 171 1.79 6.74 25.62
N GLN A 172 0.68 6.66 24.90
CA GLN A 172 0.61 7.00 23.49
C GLN A 172 0.85 8.50 23.31
N ASN A 173 1.69 8.84 22.35
CA ASN A 173 1.89 10.20 21.88
C ASN A 173 0.60 10.73 21.25
N LYS A 174 0.24 11.99 21.54
CA LYS A 174 -0.95 12.64 21.00
C LYS A 174 -0.95 12.67 19.46
N PHE A 175 0.22 12.65 18.85
CA PHE A 175 0.44 12.69 17.40
C PHE A 175 0.88 11.33 16.83
N PHE A 176 0.75 10.24 17.58
CA PHE A 176 0.83 8.90 17.00
C PHE A 176 -0.41 8.64 16.14
N ARG A 177 -0.23 8.04 14.96
CA ARG A 177 -1.30 7.62 14.05
C ARG A 177 -1.09 6.17 13.64
N LEU A 178 -2.18 5.45 13.43
CA LEU A 178 -2.12 4.02 13.10
C LEU A 178 -3.00 3.71 11.90
N PHE A 179 -2.37 3.13 10.88
CA PHE A 179 -2.99 2.71 9.65
C PHE A 179 -2.66 1.26 9.36
N ALA A 180 -3.48 0.61 8.54
CA ALA A 180 -3.15 -0.67 7.95
C ALA A 180 -3.62 -0.77 6.50
N THR A 181 -3.03 -1.68 5.75
CA THR A 181 -3.54 -2.10 4.45
C THR A 181 -3.80 -3.60 4.43
N SER A 182 -4.80 -4.06 3.68
CA SER A 182 -5.03 -5.49 3.42
C SER A 182 -5.36 -5.74 1.96
N ASN A 183 -5.09 -6.95 1.49
CA ASN A 183 -5.40 -7.35 0.11
C ASN A 183 -6.74 -8.09 0.03
N THR A 184 -7.15 -8.74 1.12
CA THR A 184 -8.43 -9.43 1.27
C THR A 184 -9.38 -8.59 2.12
N VAL A 185 -10.69 -8.71 1.89
CA VAL A 185 -11.75 -8.06 2.70
C VAL A 185 -11.92 -8.80 4.04
N GLY A 186 -10.81 -9.24 4.65
CA GLY A 186 -10.83 -10.10 5.82
C GLY A 186 -11.41 -11.51 5.58
N LEU A 187 -11.84 -11.84 4.36
CA LEU A 187 -12.34 -13.18 4.00
C LEU A 187 -11.22 -14.22 3.84
N GLY A 188 -9.95 -13.80 3.99
CA GLY A 188 -8.80 -14.59 3.61
C GLY A 188 -8.75 -14.78 2.09
N ASP A 189 -7.96 -15.75 1.66
CA ASP A 189 -7.80 -16.06 0.25
C ASP A 189 -8.86 -17.05 -0.25
N THR A 190 -10.10 -16.60 -0.42
CA THR A 190 -11.15 -17.45 -1.01
C THR A 190 -10.90 -17.77 -2.49
N THR A 191 -9.91 -17.11 -3.10
CA THR A 191 -9.65 -17.11 -4.55
C THR A 191 -8.33 -17.77 -4.95
N GLY A 192 -7.42 -18.04 -4.00
CA GLY A 192 -6.07 -18.55 -4.26
C GLY A 192 -5.00 -17.51 -4.65
N LEU A 193 -5.29 -16.20 -4.59
CA LEU A 193 -4.38 -15.12 -5.03
C LEU A 193 -3.42 -14.61 -3.96
N TYR A 194 -3.77 -14.82 -2.70
CA TYR A 194 -3.11 -14.19 -1.57
C TYR A 194 -2.65 -15.27 -0.59
N HIS A 195 -1.72 -16.10 -1.07
CA HIS A 195 -1.06 -17.09 -0.24
C HIS A 195 -0.44 -16.44 1.01
N GLY A 196 -0.73 -17.02 2.17
CA GLY A 196 -0.25 -16.51 3.46
C GLY A 196 -1.16 -15.49 4.13
N THR A 197 -2.25 -15.06 3.49
CA THR A 197 -3.27 -14.24 4.17
C THR A 197 -4.19 -15.06 5.06
N GLN A 198 -4.51 -14.49 6.20
CA GLN A 198 -5.41 -15.04 7.21
C GLN A 198 -6.76 -14.36 7.10
N GLN A 199 -7.81 -15.11 7.43
CA GLN A 199 -9.14 -14.56 7.59
C GLN A 199 -9.13 -13.60 8.79
N ILE A 200 -9.50 -12.34 8.57
CA ILE A 200 -9.68 -11.36 9.63
C ILE A 200 -11.11 -11.52 10.15
N ASN A 201 -11.26 -11.88 11.41
CA ASN A 201 -12.60 -12.06 11.98
C ASN A 201 -13.30 -10.71 12.23
N GLN A 202 -14.63 -10.75 12.41
CA GLN A 202 -15.45 -9.56 12.62
C GLN A 202 -14.97 -8.71 13.81
N GLY A 203 -14.58 -9.35 14.92
CA GLY A 203 -14.10 -8.65 16.11
C GLY A 203 -12.76 -7.94 15.90
N GLN A 204 -11.93 -8.36 14.94
CA GLN A 204 -10.75 -7.62 14.52
C GLN A 204 -11.13 -6.43 13.64
N MET A 205 -12.09 -6.60 12.74
CA MET A 205 -12.58 -5.54 11.85
C MET A 205 -13.24 -4.39 12.62
N ASP A 206 -14.07 -4.69 13.62
CA ASP A 206 -14.79 -3.68 14.42
C ASP A 206 -13.87 -2.75 15.23
N ARG A 207 -12.60 -3.13 15.40
CA ARG A 207 -11.58 -2.32 16.09
C ARG A 207 -10.97 -1.24 15.19
N TRP A 208 -11.15 -1.35 13.89
CA TRP A 208 -10.80 -0.31 12.94
C TRP A 208 -11.94 0.70 12.89
N ASN A 209 -11.67 1.96 13.25
CA ASN A 209 -12.71 2.98 13.25
C ASN A 209 -13.23 3.29 11.84
N ILE A 210 -12.38 3.14 10.83
CA ILE A 210 -12.69 3.40 9.44
C ILE A 210 -12.08 2.28 8.59
N VAL A 211 -12.89 1.70 7.71
CA VAL A 211 -12.44 0.79 6.66
C VAL A 211 -12.76 1.44 5.31
N SER A 212 -11.72 1.75 4.53
CA SER A 212 -11.86 2.32 3.19
C SER A 212 -11.43 1.29 2.15
N THR A 213 -12.07 1.33 0.98
CA THR A 213 -11.74 0.42 -0.12
C THR A 213 -11.07 1.20 -1.25
N LEU A 214 -9.85 0.79 -1.63
CA LEU A 214 -9.12 1.33 -2.77
C LEU A 214 -8.88 0.24 -3.81
N ASN A 215 -9.84 0.11 -4.71
CA ASN A 215 -9.80 -0.82 -5.84
C ASN A 215 -9.26 -0.13 -7.11
N TYR A 216 -9.30 -0.84 -8.24
CA TYR A 216 -8.89 -0.29 -9.53
C TYR A 216 -9.67 0.98 -9.86
N LEU A 217 -8.94 1.98 -10.33
CA LEU A 217 -9.48 3.30 -10.67
C LEU A 217 -10.33 3.21 -11.96
N SER A 218 -11.12 4.26 -12.20
CA SER A 218 -11.75 4.42 -13.52
C SER A 218 -10.69 4.53 -14.61
N LEU A 219 -11.05 4.13 -15.83
CA LEU A 219 -10.16 4.16 -16.98
C LEU A 219 -9.53 5.56 -17.17
N ASP A 220 -10.32 6.62 -16.98
CA ASP A 220 -9.86 8.01 -17.11
C ASP A 220 -8.80 8.37 -16.07
N LYS A 221 -9.00 7.97 -14.81
CA LYS A 221 -8.04 8.22 -13.73
C LYS A 221 -6.75 7.41 -13.92
N GLU A 222 -6.88 6.15 -14.34
CA GLU A 222 -5.73 5.30 -14.65
C GLU A 222 -4.91 5.87 -15.81
N MET A 223 -5.59 6.37 -16.85
CA MET A 223 -4.98 7.07 -17.98
C MET A 223 -4.19 8.30 -17.54
N GLU A 224 -4.76 9.15 -16.69
CA GLU A 224 -4.05 10.30 -16.14
C GLU A 224 -2.78 9.91 -15.40
N ILE A 225 -2.82 8.84 -14.59
CA ILE A 225 -1.66 8.36 -13.82
C ILE A 225 -0.57 7.84 -14.74
N VAL A 226 -0.94 7.00 -15.72
CA VAL A 226 0.03 6.40 -16.63
C VAL A 226 0.73 7.47 -17.46
N LEU A 227 -0.02 8.43 -18.01
CA LEU A 227 0.54 9.55 -18.79
C LEU A 227 1.40 10.50 -17.95
N ALA A 228 1.04 10.72 -16.67
CA ALA A 228 1.83 11.60 -15.80
C ALA A 228 3.22 11.03 -15.50
N LYS A 229 3.34 9.69 -15.43
CA LYS A 229 4.62 8.99 -15.25
C LYS A 229 5.35 8.72 -16.57
N ASN A 230 4.62 8.51 -17.65
CA ASN A 230 5.15 8.20 -18.99
C ASN A 230 4.91 9.37 -19.96
N LYS A 231 5.63 10.47 -19.74
CA LYS A 231 5.41 11.74 -20.48
C LYS A 231 5.62 11.61 -21.99
N SER A 232 6.46 10.68 -22.42
CA SER A 232 6.70 10.32 -23.83
C SER A 232 5.41 9.95 -24.57
N PHE A 233 4.46 9.31 -23.88
CA PHE A 233 3.16 8.92 -24.43
C PHE A 233 2.10 10.04 -24.38
N ASN A 234 2.41 11.23 -23.85
CA ASN A 234 1.46 12.35 -23.77
C ASN A 234 1.32 13.12 -25.11
N ASN A 235 1.07 12.38 -26.19
CA ASN A 235 0.74 12.85 -27.52
C ASN A 235 -0.44 12.04 -28.07
N GLN A 236 -1.01 12.42 -29.22
CA GLN A 236 -2.23 11.78 -29.73
C GLN A 236 -2.07 10.26 -29.92
N LYS A 237 -0.96 9.81 -30.53
CA LYS A 237 -0.68 8.39 -30.76
C LYS A 237 -0.39 7.64 -29.46
N GLY A 238 0.42 8.23 -28.59
CA GLY A 238 0.76 7.63 -27.30
C GLY A 238 -0.48 7.46 -26.42
N LYS A 239 -1.42 8.42 -26.45
CA LYS A 239 -2.68 8.32 -25.71
C LYS A 239 -3.54 7.16 -26.19
N GLU A 240 -3.59 6.91 -27.49
CA GLU A 240 -4.31 5.77 -28.05
C GLU A 240 -3.69 4.44 -27.59
N ILE A 241 -2.36 4.33 -27.60
CA ILE A 241 -1.62 3.17 -27.10
C ILE A 241 -1.96 2.91 -25.62
N ILE A 242 -1.83 3.93 -24.75
CA ILE A 242 -2.14 3.76 -23.32
C ILE A 242 -3.61 3.42 -23.11
N SER A 243 -4.53 4.01 -23.87
CA SER A 243 -5.95 3.64 -23.82
C SER A 243 -6.15 2.16 -24.11
N ASN A 244 -5.48 1.61 -25.12
CA ASN A 244 -5.54 0.20 -25.44
C ASN A 244 -4.89 -0.67 -24.36
N MET A 245 -3.76 -0.26 -23.77
CA MET A 245 -3.16 -0.96 -22.63
C MET A 245 -4.13 -1.08 -21.44
N ILE A 246 -4.82 0.01 -21.12
CA ILE A 246 -5.80 0.04 -20.02
C ILE A 246 -7.02 -0.83 -20.37
N LYS A 247 -7.46 -0.86 -21.64
CA LYS A 247 -8.54 -1.78 -22.08
C LYS A 247 -8.15 -3.24 -21.89
N VAL A 248 -6.92 -3.64 -22.25
CA VAL A 248 -6.42 -5.01 -21.99
C VAL A 248 -6.44 -5.29 -20.49
N ALA A 249 -5.98 -4.35 -19.66
CA ALA A 249 -6.03 -4.51 -18.21
C ALA A 249 -7.47 -4.66 -17.70
N SER A 250 -8.42 -3.88 -18.23
CA SER A 250 -9.85 -3.98 -17.91
C SER A 250 -10.43 -5.35 -18.29
N LEU A 251 -10.09 -5.90 -19.46
CA LEU A 251 -10.48 -7.25 -19.86
C LEU A 251 -9.89 -8.31 -18.91
N SER A 252 -8.61 -8.19 -18.54
CA SER A 252 -8.00 -9.11 -17.57
C SER A 252 -8.72 -9.07 -16.21
N ARG A 253 -9.12 -7.89 -15.74
CA ARG A 253 -9.88 -7.73 -14.48
C ARG A 253 -11.26 -8.37 -14.57
N LYS A 254 -11.93 -8.28 -15.72
CA LYS A 254 -13.22 -8.93 -15.94
C LYS A 254 -13.10 -10.45 -16.01
N GLY A 255 -12.14 -10.96 -16.78
CA GLY A 255 -11.87 -12.40 -16.86
C GLY A 255 -11.50 -12.98 -15.50
N PHE A 256 -10.73 -12.22 -14.71
CA PHE A 256 -10.41 -12.59 -13.34
C PHE A 256 -11.64 -12.72 -12.43
N VAL A 257 -12.55 -11.73 -12.46
CA VAL A 257 -13.80 -11.78 -11.69
C VAL A 257 -14.72 -12.92 -12.17
N ALA A 258 -14.69 -13.25 -13.46
CA ALA A 258 -15.44 -14.36 -14.03
C ALA A 258 -14.84 -15.74 -13.71
N GLY A 259 -13.58 -15.81 -13.28
CA GLY A 259 -12.84 -17.06 -13.06
C GLY A 259 -12.18 -17.62 -14.32
N ASP A 260 -12.10 -16.85 -15.40
CA ASP A 260 -11.48 -17.26 -16.68
C ASP A 260 -9.94 -17.25 -16.61
N ILE A 261 -9.38 -16.37 -15.76
CA ILE A 261 -7.93 -16.25 -15.56
C ILE A 261 -7.63 -16.07 -14.06
N SER A 262 -6.47 -16.52 -13.63
CA SER A 262 -5.97 -16.39 -12.26
C SER A 262 -5.11 -15.14 -12.07
N THR A 263 -4.48 -14.66 -13.13
CA THR A 263 -3.55 -13.51 -13.09
C THR A 263 -4.18 -12.24 -13.65
N VAL A 264 -4.18 -11.14 -12.88
CA VAL A 264 -4.83 -9.87 -13.26
C VAL A 264 -3.83 -8.73 -13.44
N MET A 265 -4.11 -7.81 -14.36
CA MET A 265 -3.31 -6.60 -14.55
C MET A 265 -3.70 -5.48 -13.57
N SER A 266 -2.77 -5.16 -12.68
CA SER A 266 -2.84 -3.97 -11.83
C SER A 266 -2.42 -2.69 -12.58
N PRO A 267 -2.76 -1.48 -12.08
CA PRO A 267 -2.24 -0.22 -12.63
C PRO A 267 -0.70 -0.16 -12.66
N ARG A 268 -0.03 -0.82 -11.70
CA ARG A 268 1.43 -0.99 -11.71
C ARG A 268 1.90 -1.78 -12.94
N THR A 269 1.19 -2.83 -13.31
CA THR A 269 1.50 -3.63 -14.51
C THR A 269 1.38 -2.78 -15.77
N VAL A 270 0.33 -1.96 -15.88
CA VAL A 270 0.15 -1.03 -17.01
C VAL A 270 1.27 0.02 -17.07
N LEU A 271 1.67 0.57 -15.93
CA LEU A 271 2.80 1.51 -15.85
C LEU A 271 4.10 0.87 -16.36
N HIS A 272 4.48 -0.30 -15.85
CA HIS A 272 5.68 -1.00 -16.31
C HIS A 272 5.59 -1.39 -17.79
N TRP A 273 4.39 -1.72 -18.29
CA TRP A 273 4.21 -2.05 -19.70
C TRP A 273 4.45 -0.82 -20.58
N ALA A 274 3.95 0.36 -20.18
CA ALA A 274 4.24 1.62 -20.89
C ALA A 274 5.75 1.93 -20.89
N GLU A 275 6.41 1.85 -19.73
CA GLU A 275 7.86 2.08 -19.59
C GLU A 275 8.67 1.11 -20.47
N ASN A 276 8.35 -0.19 -20.41
CA ASN A 276 9.03 -1.20 -21.21
C ASN A 276 8.76 -1.04 -22.71
N SER A 277 7.58 -0.56 -23.11
CA SER A 277 7.26 -0.28 -24.51
C SER A 277 8.14 0.84 -25.07
N GLU A 278 8.48 1.84 -24.26
CA GLU A 278 9.44 2.89 -24.64
C GLU A 278 10.88 2.35 -24.74
N ILE A 279 11.29 1.48 -23.81
CA ILE A 279 12.63 0.87 -23.80
C ILE A 279 12.83 -0.03 -25.02
N PHE A 280 11.92 -0.97 -25.25
CA PHE A 280 12.05 -1.97 -26.32
C PHE A 280 11.61 -1.45 -27.69
N LYS A 281 10.85 -0.34 -27.72
CA LYS A 281 10.21 0.20 -28.93
C LYS A 281 9.30 -0.82 -29.62
N ASP A 282 8.75 -1.74 -28.83
CA ASP A 282 7.84 -2.81 -29.26
C ASP A 282 6.82 -3.05 -28.14
N THR A 283 5.56 -2.71 -28.42
CA THR A 283 4.46 -2.79 -27.43
C THR A 283 4.06 -4.25 -27.14
N GLY A 284 4.11 -5.12 -28.14
CA GLY A 284 3.74 -6.53 -28.01
C GLY A 284 4.80 -7.32 -27.26
N TYR A 285 6.08 -7.11 -27.60
CA TYR A 285 7.19 -7.68 -26.84
C TYR A 285 7.18 -7.19 -25.38
N ALA A 286 6.97 -5.89 -25.17
CA ALA A 286 6.89 -5.31 -23.83
C ALA A 286 5.71 -5.90 -23.02
N PHE A 287 4.55 -6.14 -23.64
CA PHE A 287 3.41 -6.80 -23.00
C PHE A 287 3.79 -8.19 -22.51
N ARG A 288 4.46 -8.96 -23.37
CA ARG A 288 4.85 -10.33 -23.07
C ARG A 288 5.76 -10.42 -21.85
N VAL A 289 6.86 -9.66 -21.86
CA VAL A 289 7.85 -9.70 -20.78
C VAL A 289 7.36 -9.04 -19.49
N THR A 290 6.39 -8.13 -19.59
CA THR A 290 5.81 -7.45 -18.42
C THR A 290 4.72 -8.28 -17.74
N PHE A 291 3.89 -9.01 -18.52
CA PHE A 291 2.69 -9.66 -18.02
C PHE A 291 2.51 -11.10 -18.52
N LEU A 292 2.48 -11.34 -19.83
CA LEU A 292 2.07 -12.66 -20.38
C LEU A 292 2.94 -13.81 -19.86
N ASN A 293 4.25 -13.61 -19.71
CA ASN A 293 5.17 -14.64 -19.21
C ASN A 293 4.92 -15.05 -17.75
N LYS A 294 4.13 -14.29 -17.00
CA LYS A 294 3.77 -14.57 -15.60
C LYS A 294 2.46 -15.34 -15.47
N CYS A 295 1.72 -15.50 -16.56
CA CYS A 295 0.41 -16.11 -16.58
C CYS A 295 0.52 -17.61 -16.83
N ASP A 296 -0.49 -18.37 -16.39
CA ASP A 296 -0.57 -19.80 -16.65
C ASP A 296 -0.60 -20.08 -18.16
N GLU A 297 0.10 -21.13 -18.62
CA GLU A 297 0.19 -21.50 -20.04
C GLU A 297 -1.19 -21.71 -20.68
N VAL A 298 -2.15 -22.25 -19.92
CA VAL A 298 -3.52 -22.50 -20.41
C VAL A 298 -4.30 -21.19 -20.57
N GLU A 299 -4.00 -20.19 -19.76
CA GLU A 299 -4.65 -18.86 -19.78
C GLU A 299 -4.05 -17.92 -20.83
N LYS A 300 -2.81 -18.17 -21.30
CA LYS A 300 -2.12 -17.29 -22.25
C LYS A 300 -2.89 -17.06 -23.54
N ASN A 301 -3.64 -18.05 -24.02
CA ASN A 301 -4.48 -17.91 -25.21
C ASN A 301 -5.60 -16.89 -25.00
N ILE A 302 -6.28 -16.94 -23.86
CA ILE A 302 -7.33 -15.99 -23.49
C ILE A 302 -6.74 -14.57 -23.37
N ILE A 303 -5.56 -14.46 -22.74
CA ILE A 303 -4.89 -13.17 -22.55
C ILE A 303 -4.38 -12.59 -23.87
N ALA A 304 -3.88 -13.43 -24.78
CA ALA A 304 -3.49 -13.02 -26.13
C ALA A 304 -4.70 -12.53 -26.92
N GLU A 305 -5.88 -13.16 -26.76
CA GLU A 305 -7.12 -12.67 -27.34
C GLU A 305 -7.51 -11.29 -26.80
N TYR A 306 -7.33 -11.04 -25.49
CA TYR A 306 -7.55 -9.70 -24.92
C TYR A 306 -6.64 -8.64 -25.54
N TYR A 307 -5.36 -8.99 -25.77
CA TYR A 307 -4.42 -8.13 -26.48
C TYR A 307 -4.90 -7.86 -27.92
N GLN A 308 -5.20 -8.91 -28.69
CA GLN A 308 -5.62 -8.80 -30.09
C GLN A 308 -6.90 -7.96 -30.24
N ARG A 309 -7.88 -8.14 -29.34
CA ARG A 309 -9.13 -7.34 -29.32
C ARG A 309 -8.87 -5.84 -29.11
N CYS A 310 -7.80 -5.46 -28.41
CA CYS A 310 -7.49 -4.06 -28.11
C CYS A 310 -6.51 -3.43 -29.10
N PHE A 311 -5.55 -4.19 -29.60
CA PHE A 311 -4.47 -3.69 -30.46
C PHE A 311 -4.66 -4.04 -31.95
N GLY A 312 -5.51 -5.01 -32.28
CA GLY A 312 -5.70 -5.49 -33.65
C GLY A 312 -4.49 -6.28 -34.19
N GLU A 313 -3.57 -6.68 -33.32
CA GLU A 313 -2.32 -7.37 -33.66
C GLU A 313 -2.24 -8.70 -32.92
N GLU A 314 -1.74 -9.74 -33.58
CA GLU A 314 -1.42 -11.02 -32.95
C GLU A 314 -0.04 -10.97 -32.30
N LEU A 315 0.10 -11.64 -31.15
CA LEU A 315 1.41 -11.81 -30.52
C LEU A 315 2.15 -12.93 -31.25
N PRO A 316 3.43 -12.77 -31.63
CA PRO A 316 4.15 -13.74 -32.47
C PRO A 316 4.15 -15.20 -31.97
N GLU A 317 3.93 -15.40 -30.68
CA GLU A 317 3.99 -16.70 -30.00
C GLU A 317 2.63 -17.23 -29.52
N SER A 318 1.52 -16.51 -29.76
CA SER A 318 0.17 -17.09 -29.51
C SER A 318 -0.13 -18.28 -30.44
N LEU A 319 0.69 -18.47 -31.48
CA LEU A 319 0.68 -19.60 -32.40
C LEU A 319 1.61 -20.76 -31.99
N ALA A 320 2.40 -20.64 -30.92
CA ALA A 320 3.36 -21.66 -30.51
C ALA A 320 2.72 -22.91 -29.86
N ASN A 321 1.39 -23.01 -29.83
CA ASN A 321 0.64 -24.23 -29.47
C ASN A 321 -0.03 -24.91 -30.68
N VAL A 322 0.45 -24.67 -31.91
CA VAL A 322 0.08 -25.49 -33.07
C VAL A 322 1.34 -26.07 -33.71
N GLN A 323 1.95 -27.07 -33.05
CA GLN A 323 2.54 -28.27 -33.66
C GLN A 323 3.25 -29.11 -32.59
N ILE A 324 2.59 -30.18 -32.15
CA ILE A 324 3.24 -31.49 -31.99
C ILE A 324 2.48 -32.43 -32.94
#